data_AF-A0A8U0QGV7-F1
#
_entry.id   AF-A0A8U0QGV7-F1
#
_cell.length_a   1.000
_cell.length_b   1.000
_cell.length_c   1.000
_cell.angle_alpha   90.00
_cell.angle_beta   90.00
_cell.angle_gamma   90.00
#
_symmetry.space_group_name_H-M   'P 1'
#
loop_
_entity.id
_entity.type
_entity.pdbx_description
1 polymer ?
#
loop_
_entity_poly.entity_id
_entity_poly.type
_entity_poly.pdbx_seq_one_letter_code
_entity_poly.pdbx_strand_id
1 'polypeptide(L)'
;MAILTILLLVSTAFALGDAMIRPKTPCEDARHAALNGSIGAYVPTCDDNGQYTPEQCWGSTGYCWCVTSTGQKIQCTETPPGIAINCSTKMKGVGSKM
;
A
#
# COMPACT_ATOMS: atom_id res chain seq x y z
N MET A 1 -10.79 -34.16 -33.84
CA MET A 1 -9.32 -34.00 -33.75
C MET A 1 -8.90 -32.52 -33.66
N ALA A 2 -9.49 -31.61 -34.45
CA ALA A 2 -9.26 -30.17 -34.33
C ALA A 2 -9.73 -29.56 -32.98
N ILE A 3 -10.88 -30.00 -32.46
CA ILE A 3 -11.40 -29.51 -31.16
C ILE A 3 -10.52 -29.96 -29.99
N LEU A 4 -10.04 -31.21 -30.01
CA LEU A 4 -9.15 -31.75 -28.98
C LEU A 4 -7.79 -31.06 -28.98
N THR A 5 -7.28 -30.66 -30.16
CA THR A 5 -6.01 -29.92 -30.28
C THR A 5 -6.16 -28.46 -29.84
N ILE A 6 -7.28 -27.79 -30.14
CA ILE A 6 -7.57 -26.42 -29.67
C ILE A 6 -7.65 -26.38 -28.13
N LEU A 7 -8.34 -27.34 -27.50
CA LEU A 7 -8.44 -27.41 -26.04
C LEU A 7 -7.08 -27.58 -25.37
N LEU A 8 -6.22 -28.46 -25.92
CA LEU A 8 -4.86 -28.67 -25.41
C LEU A 8 -3.98 -27.42 -25.57
N LEU A 9 -4.08 -26.71 -26.71
CA LEU A 9 -3.34 -25.47 -26.96
C LEU A 9 -3.76 -24.35 -25.99
N VAL A 10 -5.06 -24.24 -25.71
CA VAL A 10 -5.59 -23.27 -24.72
C VAL A 10 -5.07 -23.63 -23.33
N SER A 11 -5.12 -24.89 -22.90
CA SER A 11 -4.55 -25.32 -21.61
C SER A 11 -3.06 -25.02 -21.47
N THR A 12 -2.27 -25.19 -22.53
CA THR A 12 -0.83 -24.84 -22.50
C THR A 12 -0.58 -23.34 -22.50
N ALA A 13 -1.44 -22.53 -23.11
CA ALA A 13 -1.30 -21.08 -23.11
C ALA A 13 -1.68 -20.44 -21.75
N PHE A 14 -2.71 -20.97 -21.08
CA PHE A 14 -3.10 -20.52 -19.74
C PHE A 14 -2.03 -20.81 -18.67
N ALA A 15 -1.23 -21.88 -18.84
CA ALA A 15 -0.15 -22.21 -17.92
C ALA A 15 1.04 -21.22 -17.94
N LEU A 16 1.20 -20.42 -19.01
CA LEU A 16 2.24 -19.39 -19.09
C LEU A 16 1.76 -18.00 -18.62
N GLY A 17 0.47 -17.85 -18.28
CA GLY A 17 -0.15 -16.56 -17.96
C GLY A 17 0.05 -16.03 -16.54
N ASP A 18 0.46 -16.86 -15.58
CA ASP A 18 0.31 -16.56 -14.14
C ASP A 18 1.61 -16.50 -13.31
N ALA A 19 2.80 -16.51 -13.91
CA ALA A 19 4.05 -16.73 -13.15
C ALA A 19 5.12 -15.61 -13.23
N MET A 20 4.71 -14.34 -13.29
CA MET A 20 5.52 -13.21 -12.82
C MET A 20 4.78 -12.40 -11.73
N ILE A 21 4.07 -13.09 -10.83
CA ILE A 21 3.44 -12.41 -9.70
C ILE A 21 4.53 -12.16 -8.66
N ARG A 22 5.19 -10.99 -8.74
CA ARG A 22 6.00 -10.46 -7.64
C ARG A 22 5.13 -10.52 -6.37
N PRO A 23 5.60 -11.14 -5.28
CA PRO A 23 4.84 -11.19 -4.04
C PRO A 23 4.52 -9.76 -3.60
N LYS A 24 3.24 -9.48 -3.31
CA LYS A 24 2.83 -8.17 -2.81
C LYS A 24 3.50 -7.89 -1.47
N THR A 25 3.97 -6.67 -1.32
CA THR A 25 4.47 -6.13 -0.05
C THR A 25 3.31 -5.85 0.92
N PRO A 26 3.59 -5.68 2.23
CA PRO A 26 2.56 -5.34 3.20
C PRO A 26 1.76 -4.06 2.86
N CYS A 27 2.41 -3.04 2.28
CA CYS A 27 1.71 -1.82 1.88
C CYS A 27 0.78 -2.08 0.68
N GLU A 28 1.28 -2.77 -0.35
CA GLU A 28 0.49 -3.09 -1.54
C GLU A 28 -0.71 -3.96 -1.22
N ASP A 29 -0.57 -4.92 -0.30
CA ASP A 29 -1.64 -5.79 0.16
C ASP A 29 -2.70 -5.00 0.96
N ALA A 30 -2.26 -4.17 1.93
CA ALA A 30 -3.14 -3.29 2.69
C ALA A 30 -3.90 -2.30 1.78
N ARG A 31 -3.22 -1.75 0.77
CA ARG A 31 -3.84 -0.89 -0.26
C ARG A 31 -4.91 -1.65 -1.04
N HIS A 32 -4.61 -2.87 -1.48
CA HIS A 32 -5.55 -3.69 -2.23
C HIS A 32 -6.80 -4.04 -1.39
N ALA A 33 -6.59 -4.40 -0.12
CA ALA A 33 -7.68 -4.66 0.82
C ALA A 33 -8.54 -3.40 1.05
N ALA A 34 -7.92 -2.23 1.22
CA ALA A 34 -8.63 -0.97 1.45
C ALA A 34 -9.46 -0.52 0.23
N LEU A 35 -8.96 -0.73 -0.99
CA LEU A 35 -9.68 -0.40 -2.23
C LEU A 35 -10.93 -1.27 -2.44
N ASN A 36 -10.91 -2.51 -1.95
CA ASN A 36 -12.06 -3.41 -1.96
C ASN A 36 -12.94 -3.28 -0.70
N GLY A 37 -12.61 -2.34 0.19
CA GLY A 37 -13.30 -2.09 1.44
C GLY A 37 -14.42 -1.05 1.31
N SER A 38 -14.74 -0.40 2.44
CA SER A 38 -15.76 0.64 2.51
C SER A 38 -15.34 1.92 1.80
N ILE A 39 -16.29 2.59 1.16
CA ILE A 39 -16.08 3.93 0.58
C ILE A 39 -15.62 4.89 1.68
N GLY A 40 -14.53 5.61 1.40
CA GLY A 40 -13.95 6.55 2.35
C GLY A 40 -13.05 5.91 3.41
N ALA A 41 -12.74 4.61 3.31
CA ALA A 41 -11.69 4.00 4.13
C ALA A 41 -10.32 4.63 3.83
N TYR A 42 -9.41 4.51 4.81
CA TYR A 42 -8.02 4.90 4.63
C TYR A 42 -7.34 3.94 3.65
N VAL A 43 -6.73 4.50 2.59
CA VAL A 43 -5.96 3.75 1.60
C VAL A 43 -4.49 4.15 1.77
N PRO A 44 -3.60 3.23 2.19
CA PRO A 44 -2.19 3.55 2.36
C PRO A 44 -1.51 3.83 1.02
N THR A 45 -0.56 4.77 1.07
CA THR A 45 0.29 5.15 -0.05
C THR A 45 1.61 4.39 0.04
N CYS A 46 2.00 3.79 -1.08
CA CYS A 46 3.22 2.98 -1.17
C CYS A 46 4.18 3.60 -2.19
N ASP A 47 5.48 3.50 -1.93
CA ASP A 47 6.53 3.87 -2.88
C ASP A 47 6.69 2.81 -4.00
N ASP A 48 7.63 3.06 -4.92
CA ASP A 48 7.92 2.16 -6.05
C ASP A 48 8.46 0.79 -5.61
N ASN A 49 8.98 0.69 -4.38
CA ASN A 49 9.45 -0.56 -3.79
C ASN A 49 8.33 -1.32 -3.06
N GLY A 50 7.13 -0.76 -2.96
CA GLY A 50 6.01 -1.29 -2.17
C GLY A 50 6.16 -1.04 -0.66
N GLN A 51 7.04 -0.14 -0.23
CA GLN A 51 7.12 0.30 1.17
C GLN A 51 6.14 1.43 1.44
N TYR A 52 5.76 1.63 2.70
CA TYR A 52 4.92 2.77 3.06
C TYR A 52 5.69 4.07 2.85
N THR A 53 5.06 5.04 2.20
CA THR A 53 5.60 6.40 2.15
C THR A 53 5.62 6.98 3.57
N PRO A 54 6.66 7.75 3.97
CA PRO A 54 6.76 8.29 5.32
C PRO A 54 5.57 9.15 5.74
N GLU A 55 4.94 9.82 4.77
CA GLU A 55 3.69 10.56 4.93
C GLU A 55 2.53 9.69 4.45
N GLN A 56 1.48 9.63 5.25
CA GLN A 56 0.23 8.96 4.94
C GLN A 56 -0.93 9.92 5.18
N CYS A 57 -1.87 9.96 4.25
CA CYS A 57 -3.04 10.81 4.33
C CYS A 57 -4.32 10.00 4.14
N TRP A 58 -5.31 10.28 4.98
CA TRP A 58 -6.64 9.73 4.84
C TRP A 58 -7.50 10.67 4.00
N GLY A 59 -7.62 10.35 2.71
CA GLY A 59 -8.26 11.22 1.72
C GLY A 59 -9.70 11.65 2.05
N SER A 60 -10.50 10.82 2.73
CA SER A 60 -11.89 11.16 3.06
C SER A 60 -12.03 12.11 4.24
N THR A 61 -11.11 12.07 5.19
CA THR A 61 -11.12 12.95 6.37
C THR A 61 -10.19 14.15 6.20
N GLY A 62 -9.19 14.05 5.32
CA GLY A 62 -8.14 15.03 5.08
C GLY A 62 -7.01 15.00 6.12
N TYR A 63 -7.00 14.07 7.06
CA TYR A 63 -5.96 13.97 8.08
C TYR A 63 -4.70 13.31 7.52
N CYS A 64 -3.53 13.81 7.90
CA CYS A 64 -2.25 13.22 7.53
C CYS A 64 -1.38 12.92 8.76
N TRP A 65 -0.56 11.89 8.70
CA TRP A 65 0.38 11.50 9.77
C TRP A 65 1.66 10.90 9.19
N CYS A 66 2.69 10.80 10.03
CA CYS A 66 3.91 10.11 9.66
C CYS A 66 3.85 8.63 10.05
N VAL A 67 4.46 7.76 9.24
CA VAL A 67 4.62 6.34 9.50
C VAL A 67 6.08 5.90 9.40
N THR A 68 6.40 4.76 10.01
CA THR A 68 7.64 4.01 9.75
C THR A 68 7.58 3.31 8.39
N SER A 69 8.69 2.75 7.91
CA SER A 69 8.72 1.92 6.69
C SER A 69 7.79 0.70 6.74
N THR A 70 7.43 0.24 7.93
CA THR A 70 6.47 -0.85 8.18
C THR A 70 5.01 -0.39 8.21
N GLY A 71 4.74 0.91 8.09
CA GLY A 71 3.40 1.49 8.13
C GLY A 71 2.89 1.84 9.53
N GLN A 72 3.75 1.77 10.56
CA GLN A 72 3.34 2.12 11.92
C GLN A 72 3.27 3.64 12.09
N LYS A 73 2.10 4.14 12.48
CA LYS A 73 1.89 5.56 12.78
C LYS A 73 2.78 6.04 13.93
N ILE A 74 3.48 7.13 13.67
CA ILE A 74 4.29 7.85 14.64
C ILE A 74 3.37 8.72 15.51
N GLN A 75 3.49 8.58 16.82
CA GLN A 75 2.69 9.35 17.77
C GLN A 75 2.93 10.86 17.62
N CYS A 76 1.88 11.66 17.87
CA CYS A 76 1.93 13.12 17.80
C CYS A 76 2.34 13.70 16.44
N THR A 77 2.18 12.94 15.36
CA THR A 77 2.40 13.41 13.98
C THR A 77 1.11 13.62 13.19
N GLU A 78 -0.05 13.33 13.77
CA GLU A 78 -1.32 13.58 13.10
C GLU A 78 -1.58 15.09 12.96
N THR A 79 -2.00 15.48 11.77
CA THR A 79 -2.30 16.86 11.37
C THR A 79 -3.71 16.95 10.80
N PRO A 80 -4.44 18.03 11.09
CA PRO A 80 -5.78 18.23 10.55
C PRO A 80 -5.73 18.60 9.05
N PRO A 81 -6.88 18.57 8.36
CA PRO A 81 -6.97 18.90 6.94
C PRO A 81 -6.45 20.32 6.66
N GLY A 82 -5.69 20.45 5.57
CA GLY A 82 -5.13 21.73 5.13
C GLY A 82 -3.81 22.12 5.79
N ILE A 83 -3.27 21.29 6.68
CA ILE A 83 -1.92 21.47 7.24
C ILE A 83 -0.94 20.54 6.52
N ALA A 84 0.08 21.12 5.90
CA ALA A 84 1.18 20.35 5.32
C ALA A 84 2.03 19.71 6.43
N ILE A 85 2.33 18.42 6.29
CA ILE A 85 3.24 17.68 7.17
C ILE A 85 4.57 17.43 6.46
N ASN A 86 5.67 17.32 7.21
CA ASN A 86 6.97 16.96 6.67
C ASN A 86 7.61 15.85 7.51
N CYS A 87 7.53 14.62 7.03
CA CYS A 87 7.97 13.44 7.79
C CYS A 87 9.49 13.22 7.76
N SER A 88 10.22 13.93 6.90
CA SER A 88 11.70 13.88 6.85
C SER A 88 12.36 14.47 8.10
N THR A 89 11.70 15.40 8.78
CA THR A 89 12.26 16.12 9.95
C THR A 89 11.68 15.64 11.30
N LYS A 90 10.54 14.97 11.29
CA LYS A 90 9.79 14.52 12.49
C LYS A 90 10.35 13.27 13.16
N MET A 91 11.28 12.56 12.54
CA MET A 91 11.95 11.39 13.13
C MET A 91 12.91 11.74 14.28
N LYS A 92 13.24 13.03 14.50
CA LYS A 92 14.17 13.47 15.55
C LYS A 92 13.58 13.50 16.98
N GLY A 93 12.26 13.28 17.15
CA GLY A 93 11.58 13.44 18.44
C GLY A 93 10.93 12.18 19.04
N VAL A 94 11.01 11.03 18.37
CA VAL A 94 10.23 9.81 18.72
C VAL A 94 11.02 8.87 19.66
N GLY A 95 12.00 9.39 20.40
CA GLY A 95 12.91 8.55 21.19
C GLY A 95 13.68 9.25 22.30
N SER A 96 13.00 9.90 23.25
CA SER A 96 13.65 10.23 24.54
C SER A 96 12.64 10.26 25.69
N LYS A 97 12.14 9.08 26.07
CA LYS A 97 11.70 8.86 27.45
C LYS A 97 12.14 7.45 27.86
N MET A 98 13.35 7.38 28.39
CA MET A 98 13.77 6.39 29.36
C MET A 98 13.79 7.08 30.72
#